data_AF-A0AA37U6E4-F1
#
_entry.id   AF-A0AA37U6E4-F1
#
_cell.length_a   1.000
_cell.length_b   1.000
_cell.length_c   1.000
_cell.angle_alpha   90.00
_cell.angle_beta   90.00
_cell.angle_gamma   90.00
#
_symmetry.space_group_name_H-M   'P 1'
#
loop_
_entity.id
_entity.type
_entity.pdbx_description
1 polymer ?
#
loop_
_entity_poly.entity_id
_entity_poly.type
_entity_poly.pdbx_seq_one_letter_code
_entity_poly.pdbx_strand_id
1 'polypeptide(L)'
;MRIVREWAGREREFALNFGGVMDLEQACGDGKTPVAVGLLFQRLTRGLFAAADIRHTIRLALIGGGMGLAEANKLLHDQFDASPYLRHATLAVDILSAVMVGIEPEAASEPDPEPAPFKFSEVVQICQTFHMSPQDLRALPFADFVNLIRGFNAASSRKAEFLSEEEFNEILAKYEPEALNG
;
A
#
# COMPACT_ATOMS: atom_id res chain seq x y z
N MET A 1 -6.64 -17.19 -4.41
CA MET A 1 -6.54 -15.73 -4.19
C MET A 1 -5.15 -15.27 -4.65
N ARG A 2 -5.01 -14.09 -5.27
CA ARG A 2 -3.74 -13.62 -5.88
C ARG A 2 -3.46 -12.14 -5.58
N ILE A 3 -2.28 -11.82 -5.06
CA ILE A 3 -1.78 -10.44 -4.93
C ILE A 3 -0.54 -10.22 -5.80
N VAL A 4 -0.27 -8.96 -6.14
CA VAL A 4 1.00 -8.53 -6.76
C VAL A 4 1.75 -7.66 -5.75
N ARG A 5 3.02 -7.97 -5.52
CA ARG A 5 3.89 -7.17 -4.64
C ARG A 5 5.29 -7.06 -5.24
N GLU A 6 5.95 -5.93 -5.01
CA GLU A 6 7.37 -5.81 -5.31
C GLU A 6 8.18 -6.66 -4.31
N TRP A 7 8.95 -7.61 -4.83
CA TRP A 7 9.81 -8.44 -4.01
C TRP A 7 11.03 -8.93 -4.79
N ALA A 8 12.21 -8.81 -4.18
CA ALA A 8 13.49 -9.11 -4.82
C ALA A 8 13.74 -8.25 -6.08
N GLY A 9 13.40 -6.95 -6.02
CA GLY A 9 13.69 -5.96 -7.05
C GLY A 9 12.78 -5.99 -8.28
N ARG A 10 11.61 -6.64 -8.20
CA ARG A 10 10.59 -6.61 -9.25
C ARG A 10 9.22 -6.97 -8.69
N GLU A 11 8.17 -6.62 -9.42
CA GLU A 11 6.81 -7.11 -9.16
C GLU A 11 6.73 -8.63 -9.39
N ARG A 12 5.98 -9.28 -8.51
CA ARG A 12 5.72 -10.72 -8.54
C ARG A 12 4.29 -11.01 -8.17
N GLU A 13 3.72 -11.99 -8.87
CA GLU A 13 2.44 -12.58 -8.50
C GLU A 13 2.64 -13.61 -7.39
N PHE A 14 1.81 -13.51 -6.36
CA PHE A 14 1.73 -14.45 -5.26
C PHE A 14 0.30 -14.96 -5.17
N ALA A 15 0.10 -16.27 -5.22
CA ALA A 15 -1.22 -16.84 -5.08
C ALA A 15 -1.20 -18.14 -4.27
N LEU A 16 -2.11 -18.23 -3.32
CA LEU A 16 -2.45 -19.47 -2.63
C LEU A 16 -3.88 -19.86 -3.04
N ASN A 17 -3.99 -20.99 -3.74
CA ASN A 17 -5.25 -21.67 -3.96
C ASN A 17 -5.51 -22.67 -2.83
N PHE A 18 -6.66 -23.33 -2.86
CA PHE A 18 -7.02 -24.30 -1.82
C PHE A 18 -5.95 -25.39 -1.62
N GLY A 19 -5.41 -25.96 -2.70
CA GLY A 19 -4.34 -26.95 -2.62
C GLY A 19 -3.06 -26.39 -1.98
N GLY A 20 -2.65 -25.18 -2.36
CA GLY A 20 -1.49 -24.51 -1.78
C GLY A 20 -1.66 -24.17 -0.30
N VAL A 21 -2.88 -23.91 0.17
CA VAL A 21 -3.18 -23.76 1.60
C VAL A 21 -2.97 -25.09 2.32
N MET A 22 -3.53 -26.19 1.81
CA MET A 22 -3.34 -27.52 2.40
C MET A 22 -1.85 -27.92 2.45
N ASP A 23 -1.10 -27.63 1.38
CA ASP A 23 0.35 -27.87 1.33
C ASP A 23 1.11 -27.01 2.35
N LEU A 24 0.66 -25.78 2.58
CA LEU A 24 1.24 -24.89 3.58
C LEU A 24 0.98 -25.39 5.00
N GLU A 25 -0.26 -25.78 5.30
CA GLU A 25 -0.64 -26.38 6.59
C GLU A 25 0.19 -27.63 6.89
N GLN A 26 0.42 -28.47 5.87
CA GLN A 26 1.28 -29.65 6.00
C GLN A 26 2.76 -29.30 6.18
N ALA A 27 3.27 -28.31 5.44
CA ALA A 27 4.68 -27.93 5.48
C ALA A 27 5.09 -27.26 6.81
N CYS A 28 4.18 -26.50 7.43
CA CYS A 28 4.44 -25.83 8.70
C CYS A 28 3.98 -26.64 9.93
N GLY A 29 3.42 -27.84 9.71
CA GLY A 29 3.09 -28.79 10.77
C GLY A 29 4.34 -29.43 11.40
N ASP A 30 4.13 -30.38 12.31
CA ASP A 30 5.21 -31.14 12.96
C ASP A 30 5.60 -32.43 12.19
N GLY A 31 5.12 -32.57 10.96
CA GLY A 31 5.26 -33.76 10.12
C GLY A 31 4.22 -34.85 10.38
N LYS A 32 3.49 -34.81 11.50
CA LYS A 32 2.39 -35.75 11.81
C LYS A 32 1.04 -35.07 11.76
N THR A 33 0.97 -33.81 12.16
CA THR A 33 -0.24 -33.03 12.24
C THR A 33 -0.03 -31.71 11.49
N PRO A 34 -0.86 -31.39 10.48
CA PRO A 34 -0.80 -30.11 9.81
C PRO A 34 -1.20 -28.99 10.79
N VAL A 35 -0.61 -27.81 10.62
CA VAL A 35 -0.98 -26.63 11.39
C VAL A 35 -2.12 -25.90 10.69
N ALA A 36 -3.18 -25.55 11.40
CA ALA A 36 -4.29 -24.82 10.81
C ALA A 36 -3.85 -23.44 10.27
N VAL A 37 -4.30 -23.08 9.07
CA VAL A 37 -3.94 -21.82 8.41
C VAL A 37 -4.32 -20.59 9.23
N GLY A 38 -5.42 -20.64 9.99
CA GLY A 38 -5.80 -19.57 10.90
C GLY A 38 -4.81 -19.36 12.05
N LEU A 39 -4.17 -20.43 12.52
CA LEU A 39 -3.11 -20.35 13.53
C LEU A 39 -1.83 -19.79 12.93
N LEU A 40 -1.47 -20.18 11.70
CA LEU A 40 -0.35 -19.56 10.96
C LEU A 40 -0.57 -18.05 10.79
N PHE A 41 -1.77 -17.65 10.39
CA PHE A 41 -2.13 -16.24 10.24
C PHE A 41 -2.01 -15.48 11.58
N GLN A 42 -2.49 -16.05 12.69
CA GLN A 42 -2.32 -15.45 14.02
C GLN A 42 -0.85 -15.36 14.44
N ARG A 43 -0.03 -16.39 14.18
CA ARG A 43 1.40 -16.37 14.51
C ARG A 43 2.11 -15.25 13.76
N LEU A 44 1.87 -15.13 12.46
CA LEU A 44 2.48 -14.12 11.60
C LEU A 44 2.07 -12.70 12.02
N THR A 45 0.78 -12.44 12.17
CA THR A 45 0.26 -11.11 12.56
C THR A 45 0.67 -10.68 13.98
N ARG A 46 0.94 -11.62 14.89
CA ARG A 46 1.40 -11.34 16.26
C ARG A 46 2.92 -11.37 16.43
N GLY A 47 3.69 -11.65 15.38
CA GLY A 47 5.13 -11.79 15.46
C GLY A 47 5.62 -13.05 16.20
N LEU A 48 4.76 -14.06 16.39
CA LEU A 48 5.05 -15.34 17.06
C LEU A 48 5.31 -16.46 16.04
N PHE A 49 5.89 -16.11 14.89
CA PHE A 49 6.09 -17.01 13.77
C PHE A 49 7.41 -17.79 13.86
N ALA A 50 7.42 -19.00 13.31
CA ALA A 50 8.64 -19.69 12.94
C ALA A 50 9.18 -19.16 11.60
N ALA A 51 10.48 -19.27 11.36
CA ALA A 51 11.06 -18.94 10.05
C ALA A 51 10.42 -19.79 8.92
N ALA A 52 10.06 -21.03 9.23
CA ALA A 52 9.35 -21.93 8.33
C ALA A 52 7.98 -21.37 7.90
N ASP A 53 7.25 -20.71 8.81
CA ASP A 53 5.94 -20.10 8.51
C ASP A 53 6.09 -19.10 7.35
N ILE A 54 7.06 -18.18 7.46
CA ILE A 54 7.31 -17.17 6.42
C ILE A 54 7.81 -17.82 5.13
N ARG A 55 8.83 -18.69 5.24
CA ARG A 55 9.51 -19.27 4.09
C ARG A 55 8.56 -20.12 3.25
N HIS A 56 7.74 -20.97 3.88
CA HIS A 56 6.79 -21.82 3.18
C HIS A 56 5.64 -21.04 2.57
N THR A 57 5.11 -20.02 3.28
CA THR A 57 4.06 -19.13 2.73
C THR A 57 4.53 -18.47 1.44
N ILE A 58 5.70 -17.83 1.45
CA ILE A 58 6.23 -17.13 0.26
C ILE A 58 6.52 -18.13 -0.86
N ARG A 59 7.14 -19.28 -0.55
CA ARG A 59 7.48 -20.30 -1.56
C ARG A 59 6.25 -20.81 -2.31
N LEU A 60 5.25 -21.24 -1.56
CA LEU A 60 4.03 -21.83 -2.12
C LEU A 60 3.22 -20.77 -2.86
N ALA A 61 3.22 -19.53 -2.38
CA ALA A 61 2.54 -18.44 -3.05
C ALA A 61 3.21 -18.04 -4.37
N LEU A 62 4.54 -18.02 -4.45
CA LEU A 62 5.26 -17.81 -5.72
C LEU A 62 4.92 -18.91 -6.73
N ILE A 63 4.87 -20.16 -6.29
CA ILE A 63 4.53 -21.30 -7.15
C ILE A 63 3.08 -21.19 -7.63
N GLY A 64 2.13 -20.88 -6.74
CA GLY A 64 0.74 -20.66 -7.14
C GLY A 64 0.55 -19.41 -8.00
N GLY A 65 1.47 -18.44 -7.92
CA GLY A 65 1.59 -17.29 -8.82
C GLY A 65 2.21 -17.60 -10.18
N GLY A 66 2.57 -18.87 -10.45
CA GLY A 66 3.07 -19.33 -11.74
C GLY A 66 4.59 -19.48 -11.83
N MET A 67 5.34 -19.23 -10.74
CA MET A 67 6.78 -19.46 -10.71
C MET A 67 7.12 -20.97 -10.64
N GLY A 68 8.15 -21.40 -11.36
CA GLY A 68 8.62 -22.79 -11.27
C GLY A 68 9.21 -23.13 -9.90
N LEU A 69 9.08 -24.37 -9.44
CA LEU A 69 9.57 -24.84 -8.13
C LEU A 69 11.07 -24.55 -7.91
N ALA A 70 11.91 -24.87 -8.91
CA ALA A 70 13.36 -24.66 -8.82
C ALA A 70 13.72 -23.16 -8.73
N GLU A 71 13.01 -22.33 -9.49
CA GLU A 71 13.18 -20.87 -9.48
C GLU A 71 12.76 -20.28 -8.12
N ALA A 72 11.60 -20.69 -7.59
CA ALA A 72 11.11 -20.23 -6.29
C ALA A 72 12.07 -20.59 -5.15
N ASN A 73 12.63 -21.81 -5.18
CA ASN A 73 13.61 -22.24 -4.18
C ASN A 73 14.90 -21.43 -4.26
N LYS A 74 15.43 -21.21 -5.48
CA LYS A 74 16.62 -20.40 -5.67
C LYS A 74 16.41 -18.97 -5.20
N LEU A 75 15.27 -18.37 -5.56
CA LEU A 75 14.97 -17.00 -5.20
C LEU A 75 14.81 -16.83 -3.68
N LEU A 76 14.18 -17.79 -2.99
CA LEU A 76 14.14 -17.78 -1.53
C LEU A 76 15.52 -17.96 -0.91
N HIS A 77 16.36 -18.83 -1.47
CA HIS A 77 17.73 -18.94 -0.98
C HIS A 77 18.48 -17.61 -1.08
N ASP A 78 18.38 -16.95 -2.24
CA ASP A 78 19.10 -15.71 -2.51
C ASP A 78 18.58 -14.53 -1.67
N GLN A 79 17.29 -14.52 -1.31
CA GLN A 79 16.62 -13.34 -0.72
C GLN A 79 16.22 -13.53 0.75
N PHE A 80 15.73 -14.72 1.10
CA PHE A 80 15.23 -15.03 2.44
C PHE A 80 16.32 -15.60 3.34
N ASP A 81 17.07 -16.61 2.87
CA ASP A 81 18.07 -17.27 3.71
C ASP A 81 19.25 -16.31 4.05
N ALA A 82 19.47 -15.29 3.21
CA ALA A 82 20.54 -14.30 3.36
C ALA A 82 20.11 -13.00 4.07
N SER A 83 18.87 -12.90 4.59
CA SER A 83 18.39 -11.65 5.16
C SER A 83 17.50 -11.80 6.41
N PRO A 84 17.29 -10.73 7.21
CA PRO A 84 16.52 -10.82 8.44
C PRO A 84 15.06 -11.22 8.20
N TYR A 85 14.57 -12.24 8.91
CA TYR A 85 13.24 -12.81 8.70
C TYR A 85 12.09 -11.80 8.78
N LEU A 86 12.20 -10.80 9.65
CA LEU A 86 11.17 -9.78 9.83
C LEU A 86 10.91 -8.97 8.55
N ARG A 87 11.92 -8.82 7.68
CA ARG A 87 11.78 -8.16 6.36
C ARG A 87 10.76 -8.86 5.46
N HIS A 88 10.56 -10.15 5.66
CA HIS A 88 9.69 -11.00 4.84
C HIS A 88 8.35 -11.30 5.52
N ALA A 89 8.25 -11.08 6.83
CA ALA A 89 7.04 -11.35 7.60
C ALA A 89 5.84 -10.57 7.06
N THR A 90 6.02 -9.30 6.71
CA THR A 90 4.97 -8.45 6.13
C THR A 90 4.40 -9.06 4.85
N LEU A 91 5.27 -9.52 3.93
CA LEU A 91 4.82 -10.16 2.70
C LEU A 91 4.04 -11.45 2.97
N ALA A 92 4.48 -12.27 3.93
CA ALA A 92 3.74 -13.48 4.31
C ALA A 92 2.36 -13.15 4.95
N VAL A 93 2.28 -12.06 5.73
CA VAL A 93 0.99 -11.56 6.26
C VAL A 93 0.08 -11.13 5.13
N ASP A 94 0.55 -10.35 4.15
CA ASP A 94 -0.26 -9.91 3.00
C ASP A 94 -0.83 -11.10 2.22
N ILE A 95 0.03 -12.10 1.94
CA ILE A 95 -0.36 -13.32 1.23
C ILE A 95 -1.47 -14.08 1.99
N LEU A 96 -1.32 -14.26 3.30
CA LEU A 96 -2.34 -14.95 4.09
C LEU A 96 -3.59 -14.11 4.31
N SER A 97 -3.48 -12.78 4.47
CA SER A 97 -4.62 -11.87 4.58
C SER A 97 -5.51 -11.99 3.35
N ALA A 98 -4.91 -12.03 2.15
CA ALA A 98 -5.64 -12.25 0.91
C ALA A 98 -6.46 -13.56 0.98
N VAL A 99 -5.87 -14.66 1.45
CA VAL A 99 -6.59 -15.94 1.61
C VAL A 99 -7.71 -15.86 2.65
N MET A 100 -7.47 -15.20 3.78
CA MET A 100 -8.37 -15.22 4.94
C MET A 100 -9.54 -14.25 4.83
N VAL A 101 -9.30 -13.06 4.29
CA VAL A 101 -10.24 -11.94 4.32
C VAL A 101 -10.89 -11.71 2.97
N GLY A 102 -10.21 -12.06 1.88
CA GLY A 102 -10.56 -11.52 0.58
C GLY A 102 -9.46 -10.62 0.04
N ILE A 103 -9.51 -10.37 -1.26
CA ILE A 103 -8.88 -9.19 -1.84
C ILE A 103 -10.04 -8.27 -2.14
N GLU A 104 -10.08 -7.11 -1.49
CA GLU A 104 -10.84 -6.00 -2.05
C GLU A 104 -10.20 -5.69 -3.40
N PRO A 105 -10.98 -5.55 -4.48
CA PRO A 105 -10.39 -5.24 -5.78
C PRO A 105 -9.55 -3.98 -5.63
N GLU A 106 -8.23 -4.14 -5.68
CA GLU A 106 -7.30 -3.04 -5.82
C GLU A 106 -7.75 -2.33 -7.10
N ALA A 107 -8.21 -1.08 -6.98
CA ALA A 107 -8.32 -0.20 -8.13
C ALA A 107 -6.97 -0.29 -8.83
N ALA A 108 -6.98 -0.69 -10.10
CA ALA A 108 -5.77 -0.98 -10.87
C ALA A 108 -4.74 0.13 -10.63
N SER A 109 -3.52 -0.25 -10.26
CA SER A 109 -2.43 0.69 -10.03
C SER A 109 -2.18 1.48 -11.32
N GLU A 110 -2.57 2.75 -11.33
CA GLU A 110 -2.06 3.74 -12.26
C GLU A 110 -0.57 4.03 -11.95
N PRO A 111 0.22 4.44 -12.95
CA PRO A 111 1.68 4.55 -12.84
C PRO A 111 2.12 5.74 -11.96
N ASP A 112 2.96 5.47 -10.95
CA ASP A 112 3.59 6.39 -9.96
C ASP A 112 2.57 7.27 -9.17
N PRO A 113 2.77 7.53 -7.86
CA PRO A 113 1.70 8.09 -7.05
C PRO A 113 1.52 9.56 -7.41
N GLU A 114 0.44 9.87 -8.11
CA GLU A 114 -0.23 11.15 -7.86
C GLU A 114 -0.51 11.20 -6.35
N PRO A 115 -0.07 12.28 -5.66
CA PRO A 115 -0.29 12.39 -4.23
C PRO A 115 -1.79 12.27 -3.96
N ALA A 116 -2.15 11.44 -2.99
CA ALA A 116 -3.54 11.19 -2.65
C ALA A 116 -4.25 12.52 -2.35
N PRO A 117 -5.50 12.72 -2.81
CA PRO A 117 -6.19 14.00 -2.68
C PRO A 117 -6.30 14.37 -1.20
N PHE A 118 -5.72 15.51 -0.86
CA PHE A 118 -5.67 16.00 0.51
C PHE A 118 -7.07 16.19 1.11
N LYS A 119 -7.18 15.97 2.42
CA LYS A 119 -8.43 16.18 3.15
C LYS A 119 -8.73 17.67 3.21
N PHE A 120 -9.99 18.03 2.96
CA PHE A 120 -10.66 19.33 3.04
C PHE A 120 -10.20 20.31 4.15
N SER A 121 -9.49 19.84 5.18
CA SER A 121 -8.84 20.66 6.22
C SER A 121 -7.77 21.62 5.71
N GLU A 122 -7.13 21.35 4.57
CA GLU A 122 -5.96 22.14 4.13
C GLU A 122 -6.33 23.48 3.49
N VAL A 123 -7.43 23.53 2.72
CA VAL A 123 -7.93 24.79 2.15
C VAL A 123 -8.48 25.72 3.24
N VAL A 124 -9.11 25.16 4.27
CA VAL A 124 -9.52 25.93 5.46
C VAL A 124 -8.30 26.51 6.16
N GLN A 125 -7.22 25.73 6.26
CA GLN A 125 -5.97 26.18 6.88
C GLN A 125 -5.29 27.29 6.07
N ILE A 126 -5.32 27.23 4.73
CA ILE A 126 -4.78 28.27 3.85
C ILE A 126 -5.57 29.58 4.02
N CYS A 127 -6.90 29.55 3.93
CA CYS A 127 -7.75 30.73 4.14
C CYS A 127 -7.51 31.37 5.51
N GLN A 128 -7.38 30.55 6.56
CA GLN A 128 -7.09 31.03 7.91
C GLN A 128 -5.68 31.64 8.02
N THR A 129 -4.67 30.99 7.45
CA THR A 129 -3.26 31.38 7.59
C THR A 129 -2.94 32.67 6.84
N PHE A 130 -3.51 32.84 5.65
CA PHE A 130 -3.28 34.02 4.82
C PHE A 130 -4.35 35.11 5.01
N HIS A 131 -5.31 34.89 5.92
CA HIS A 131 -6.46 35.77 6.16
C HIS A 131 -7.22 36.12 4.87
N MET A 132 -7.34 35.13 4.00
CA MET A 132 -7.99 35.27 2.70
C MET A 132 -9.39 34.68 2.75
N SER A 133 -10.32 35.31 2.03
CA SER A 133 -11.62 34.67 1.79
C SER A 133 -11.48 33.54 0.77
N PRO A 134 -12.37 32.54 0.78
CA PRO A 134 -12.40 31.51 -0.26
C PRO A 134 -12.55 32.07 -1.68
N GLN A 135 -13.20 33.22 -1.83
CA GLN A 135 -13.37 33.92 -3.11
C GLN A 135 -12.06 34.54 -3.60
N ASP A 136 -11.30 35.15 -2.68
CA ASP A 136 -9.99 35.72 -3.02
C ASP A 136 -9.00 34.62 -3.39
N LEU A 137 -9.04 33.49 -2.66
CA LEU A 137 -8.24 32.32 -2.99
C LEU A 137 -8.58 31.79 -4.40
N ARG A 138 -9.86 31.73 -4.77
CA ARG A 138 -10.32 31.33 -6.11
C ARG A 138 -9.87 32.28 -7.22
N ALA A 139 -9.80 33.58 -6.94
CA ALA A 139 -9.40 34.59 -7.92
C ALA A 139 -7.88 34.66 -8.13
N LEU A 140 -7.09 33.95 -7.31
CA LEU A 140 -5.64 33.92 -7.46
C LEU A 140 -5.23 33.10 -8.68
N PRO A 141 -4.39 33.67 -9.56
CA PRO A 141 -3.67 32.88 -10.54
C PRO A 141 -2.83 31.81 -9.84
N PHE A 142 -2.78 30.60 -10.39
CA PHE A 142 -2.05 29.47 -9.81
C PHE A 142 -0.57 29.79 -9.52
N ALA A 143 0.09 30.55 -10.41
CA ALA A 143 1.46 30.99 -10.20
C ALA A 143 1.65 31.86 -8.95
N ASP A 144 0.67 32.71 -8.63
CA ASP A 144 0.70 33.58 -7.46
C ASP A 144 0.45 32.78 -6.18
N PHE A 145 -0.45 31.79 -6.24
CA PHE A 145 -0.67 30.83 -5.15
C PHE A 145 0.62 30.03 -4.82
N VAL A 146 1.33 29.54 -5.84
CA VAL A 146 2.61 28.83 -5.66
C VAL A 146 3.67 29.75 -5.01
N ASN A 147 3.74 31.01 -5.43
CA ASN A 147 4.66 31.98 -4.84
C ASN A 147 4.31 32.30 -3.38
N LEU A 148 3.02 32.37 -3.04
CA LEU A 148 2.53 32.57 -1.68
C LEU A 148 2.95 31.43 -0.74
N ILE A 149 2.77 30.17 -1.16
CA ILE A 149 3.18 29.00 -0.39
C ILE A 149 4.71 28.94 -0.24
N ARG A 150 5.47 29.26 -1.30
CA ARG A 150 6.94 29.34 -1.21
C ARG A 150 7.39 30.39 -0.20
N GLY A 151 6.79 31.59 -0.22
CA GLY A 151 7.08 32.65 0.73
C GLY A 151 6.77 32.26 2.17
N PHE A 152 5.62 31.60 2.40
CA PHE A 152 5.24 31.09 3.72
C PHE A 152 6.22 30.03 4.23
N ASN A 153 6.57 29.03 3.40
CA ASN A 153 7.50 27.98 3.77
C ASN A 153 8.94 28.48 4.01
N ALA A 154 9.31 29.61 3.41
CA ALA A 154 10.59 30.26 3.66
C ALA A 154 10.60 31.08 4.97
N ALA A 155 9.44 31.60 5.40
CA ALA A 155 9.29 32.46 6.57
C ALA A 155 8.78 31.75 7.84
N SER A 156 8.24 30.53 7.71
CA SER A 156 7.59 29.76 8.77
C SER A 156 8.31 28.43 9.04
N SER A 157 8.36 28.00 10.31
CA SER A 157 8.84 26.66 10.69
C SER A 157 7.83 25.55 10.41
N ARG A 158 6.55 25.90 10.18
CA ARG A 158 5.51 24.99 9.68
C ARG A 158 5.48 25.06 8.16
N LYS A 159 5.65 23.90 7.50
CA LYS A 159 5.58 23.78 6.04
C LYS A 159 4.15 23.46 5.60
N ALA A 160 3.64 24.20 4.63
CA ALA A 160 2.44 23.87 3.87
C ALA A 160 2.84 23.14 2.59
N GLU A 161 2.13 22.08 2.24
CA GLU A 161 2.37 21.33 1.01
C GLU A 161 1.74 22.04 -0.20
N PHE A 162 2.32 21.85 -1.38
CA PHE A 162 1.83 22.46 -2.61
C PHE A 162 0.64 21.65 -3.13
N LEU A 163 -0.51 22.31 -3.31
CA LEU A 163 -1.65 21.72 -4.03
C LEU A 163 -1.37 21.75 -5.54
N SER A 164 -1.73 20.68 -6.24
CA SER A 164 -1.74 20.64 -7.69
C SER A 164 -2.85 21.54 -8.27
N GLU A 165 -2.75 21.89 -9.55
CA GLU A 165 -3.77 22.73 -10.21
C GLU A 165 -5.13 22.03 -10.28
N GLU A 166 -5.13 20.70 -10.46
CA GLU A 166 -6.33 19.87 -10.46
C GLU A 166 -6.96 19.81 -9.06
N GLU A 167 -6.16 19.63 -8.01
CA GLU A 167 -6.63 19.63 -6.62
C GLU A 167 -7.22 20.99 -6.20
N PHE A 168 -6.60 22.07 -6.64
CA PHE A 168 -7.12 23.42 -6.43
C PHE A 168 -8.51 23.57 -7.06
N ASN A 169 -8.68 23.14 -8.30
CA ASN A 169 -9.95 23.23 -9.03
C ASN A 169 -11.03 22.30 -8.48
N GLU A 170 -10.69 21.08 -8.04
CA GLU A 170 -11.63 20.13 -7.42
C GLU A 170 -12.19 20.66 -6.10
N ILE A 171 -11.34 21.27 -5.28
CA ILE A 171 -11.77 21.82 -3.99
C ILE A 171 -12.66 23.06 -4.21
N LEU A 172 -12.37 23.86 -5.23
CA LEU A 172 -13.24 24.97 -5.63
C LEU A 172 -14.62 24.49 -6.11
N ALA A 173 -14.66 23.42 -6.91
CA ALA A 173 -15.90 22.84 -7.42
C ALA A 173 -16.80 22.27 -6.31
N LYS A 174 -16.21 21.71 -5.24
CA LYS A 174 -16.95 21.13 -4.11
C LYS A 174 -17.70 22.17 -3.27
N TYR A 175 -17.32 23.44 -3.34
CA TYR A 175 -17.95 24.52 -2.58
C TYR A 175 -19.13 25.21 -3.30
N GLU A 176 -19.39 24.89 -4.58
CA GLU A 176 -20.55 25.38 -5.35
C GLU A 176 -21.15 24.27 -6.22
N PRO A 177 -22.06 23.43 -5.71
CA PRO A 177 -22.73 22.41 -6.52
C PRO A 177 -23.66 22.99 -7.62
N GLU A 178 -23.85 24.31 -7.71
CA GLU A 178 -24.76 24.95 -8.67
C GLU A 178 -24.08 25.65 -9.86
N ALA A 179 -22.75 25.67 -9.94
CA ALA A 179 -22.04 26.30 -11.08
C ALA A 179 -21.87 25.39 -12.31
N LEU A 180 -22.38 24.14 -12.28
CA LEU A 180 -22.37 23.23 -13.44
C LEU A 180 -23.63 23.31 -14.33
N ASN A 181 -24.57 24.22 -14.03
CA ASN A 181 -25.78 24.44 -14.83
C ASN A 181 -25.95 25.92 -15.24
N GLY A 182 -24.93 26.48 -15.91
CA GLY A 182 -24.99 27.79 -16.57
C GLY A 182 -24.16 27.81 -17.85
#